data_AF-A0A6L4Z2N8-F1
#
_entry.id   AF-A0A6L4Z2N8-F1
#
_cell.length_a   1.000
_cell.length_b   1.000
_cell.length_c   1.000
_cell.angle_alpha   90.00
_cell.angle_beta   90.00
_cell.angle_gamma   90.00
#
_symmetry.space_group_name_H-M   'P 1'
#
loop_
_entity.id
_entity.type
_entity.pdbx_description
1 polymer ?
#
loop_
_entity_poly.entity_id
_entity_poly.type
_entity_poly.pdbx_seq_one_letter_code
_entity_poly.pdbx_strand_id
1 'polypeptide(L)' 'MVSAREVDPQKFNGMLKEELKKVKEITPPAWSQFVKSGAHRERIPQQDDFWYVRSAAVLRRFYLDNSV' A
#
# COMPACT_ATOMS: atom_id res chain seq x y z
N MET A 1 -20.28 -14.76 -1.18
CA MET A 1 -19.44 -13.62 -1.61
C MET A 1 -18.47 -13.36 -0.48
N VAL A 2 -17.15 -13.45 -0.71
CA VAL A 2 -16.14 -13.28 0.35
C VAL A 2 -15.82 -11.80 0.48
N SER A 3 -15.79 -11.29 1.72
CA SER A 3 -15.48 -9.88 1.99
C SER A 3 -14.00 -9.68 2.33
N ALA A 4 -13.45 -8.48 2.10
CA ALA A 4 -12.05 -8.17 2.45
C ALA A 4 -11.73 -8.24 3.96
N ARG A 5 -12.75 -8.41 4.81
CA ARG A 5 -12.65 -8.62 6.26
C ARG A 5 -12.30 -10.06 6.63
N GLU A 6 -12.69 -11.01 5.79
CA GLU A 6 -12.56 -12.45 6.05
C GLU A 6 -11.22 -13.02 5.59
N VAL A 7 -10.45 -12.24 4.82
CA VAL A 7 -9.15 -12.66 4.27
C VAL A 7 -8.03 -12.18 5.18
N ASP A 8 -6.99 -13.01 5.32
CA ASP A 8 -5.75 -12.63 5.99
C ASP A 8 -5.21 -11.29 5.44
N PRO A 9 -4.92 -10.31 6.31
CA PRO A 9 -4.51 -8.97 5.86
C PRO A 9 -3.21 -8.96 5.06
N GLN A 10 -2.23 -9.80 5.42
CA GLN A 10 -0.95 -9.83 4.71
C GLN A 10 -1.12 -10.42 3.32
N LYS A 11 -1.85 -11.54 3.22
CA LYS A 11 -2.15 -12.16 1.92
C LYS A 11 -2.97 -11.23 1.03
N PHE A 12 -3.98 -10.56 1.59
CA PHE A 12 -4.80 -9.60 0.85
C PHE A 12 -3.96 -8.43 0.31
N ASN A 13 -3.16 -7.78 1.15
CA ASN A 13 -2.31 -6.67 0.74
C ASN A 13 -1.24 -7.11 -0.28
N GLY A 14 -0.70 -8.32 -0.14
CA GLY A 14 0.26 -8.90 -1.06
C GLY A 14 -0.31 -9.17 -2.46
N MET A 15 -1.59 -9.55 -2.57
CA MET A 15 -2.26 -9.67 -3.87
C MET A 15 -2.66 -8.30 -4.41
N LEU A 16 -3.19 -7.42 -3.54
CA LEU A 16 -3.65 -6.10 -3.94
C LEU A 16 -2.50 -5.24 -4.49
N LYS A 17 -1.31 -5.29 -3.90
CA LYS A 17 -0.14 -4.54 -4.45
C LYS A 17 0.18 -4.95 -5.89
N GLU A 18 0.03 -6.22 -6.25
CA GLU A 18 0.32 -6.71 -7.60
C GLU A 18 -0.74 -6.25 -8.60
N GLU A 19 -2.00 -6.17 -8.19
CA GLU A 19 -3.05 -5.55 -9.01
C GLU A 19 -2.85 -4.04 -9.15
N LEU A 20 -2.46 -3.33 -8.07
CA LEU A 20 -2.21 -1.89 -8.12
C LEU A 20 -1.03 -1.53 -9.04
N LYS A 21 -0.02 -2.39 -9.16
CA LYS A 21 1.10 -2.22 -10.12
C LYS A 21 0.63 -2.17 -11.58
N LYS A 22 -0.50 -2.81 -11.91
CA LYS A 22 -1.07 -2.81 -13.26
C LYS A 22 -1.85 -1.52 -13.57
N VAL A 23 -2.25 -0.78 -12.53
CA VAL A 23 -3.03 0.45 -12.65
C VAL A 23 -2.10 1.63 -12.86
N LYS A 24 -2.11 2.20 -14.08
CA LYS A 24 -1.23 3.31 -14.46
C LYS A 24 -1.42 4.60 -13.64
N GLU A 25 -2.59 4.78 -13.04
CA GLU A 25 -2.90 5.95 -12.22
C GLU A 25 -2.20 5.91 -10.85
N ILE A 26 -1.77 4.73 -10.40
CA ILE A 26 -1.18 4.50 -9.06
C ILE A 26 0.35 4.42 -9.16
N THR A 27 0.93 4.95 -10.25
CA THR A 27 2.37 5.00 -10.42
C THR A 27 3.04 5.80 -9.30
N PRO A 28 4.14 5.29 -8.70
CA PRO A 28 4.87 5.99 -7.66
C PRO A 28 5.40 7.33 -8.20
N PRO A 29 5.21 8.44 -7.47
CA PRO A 29 5.79 9.71 -7.85
C PRO A 29 7.32 9.66 -7.70
N ALA A 30 8.04 10.44 -8.51
CA ALA A 30 9.51 10.40 -8.54
C ALA A 30 10.16 10.62 -7.15
N TRP A 31 9.56 11.44 -6.29
CA TRP A 31 10.10 11.71 -4.96
C TRP A 31 9.93 10.55 -3.97
N SER A 32 9.06 9.55 -4.23
CA SER A 32 8.73 8.51 -3.25
C SER A 32 9.91 7.61 -2.89
N GLN A 33 10.92 7.55 -3.77
CA GLN A 33 12.14 6.75 -3.56
C GLN A 33 13.17 7.44 -2.67
N PHE A 34 13.05 8.76 -2.47
CA PHE A 34 14.06 9.55 -1.75
C PHE A 34 13.61 9.95 -0.34
N VAL A 35 12.32 9.80 -0.03
CA VAL A 35 11.74 10.23 1.24
C VAL A 35 11.61 9.08 2.25
N LYS A 36 11.78 9.41 3.52
CA LYS A 36 11.40 8.53 4.62
C LYS A 36 9.88 8.36 4.70
N SER A 37 9.42 7.22 5.20
CA SER A 37 7.99 6.93 5.33
C SER A 37 7.25 7.75 6.40
N GLY A 38 7.98 8.43 7.29
CA GLY A 38 7.44 9.33 8.30
C GLY A 38 8.53 10.01 9.13
N ALA A 39 8.17 11.08 9.86
CA ALA A 39 9.12 11.90 10.61
C ALA A 39 10.00 11.10 11.60
N HIS A 40 9.42 10.08 12.24
CA HIS A 40 10.06 9.21 13.23
C HIS A 40 11.03 8.17 12.64
N ARG A 41 11.14 8.06 11.31
CA ARG A 41 12.04 7.11 10.65
C ARG A 41 13.36 7.79 10.28
N GLU A 42 14.46 7.08 10.47
CA GLU A 42 15.79 7.57 10.07
C GLU A 42 16.17 7.14 8.64
N ARG A 43 15.72 5.96 8.22
CA ARG A 43 16.06 5.35 6.93
C ARG A 43 14.86 5.33 5.98
N ILE A 44 15.17 5.42 4.69
CA ILE A 44 14.22 5.28 3.58
C ILE A 44 13.74 3.81 3.52
N PRO A 45 12.49 3.54 3.08
CA PRO A 45 12.04 2.17 2.82
C PRO A 45 12.98 1.44 1.85
N GLN A 46 13.40 0.23 2.22
CA GLN A 46 14.28 -0.60 1.38
C GLN A 46 13.54 -1.40 0.31
N GLN A 47 12.21 -1.42 0.37
CA GLN A 47 11.37 -2.20 -0.54
C GLN A 47 11.04 -1.33 -1.75
N ASP A 48 11.42 -1.77 -2.96
CA ASP A 48 11.17 -0.99 -4.19
C ASP A 48 9.66 -0.81 -4.46
N ASP A 49 8.84 -1.78 -4.04
CA ASP A 49 7.38 -1.74 -4.17
C ASP A 49 6.68 -1.09 -2.97
N PHE A 50 7.41 -0.41 -2.09
CA PHE A 50 6.88 0.22 -0.88
C PHE A 50 5.66 1.10 -1.14
N TRP A 51 5.66 1.86 -2.24
CA TRP A 51 4.52 2.72 -2.62
C TRP A 51 3.24 1.90 -2.82
N TYR A 52 3.32 0.78 -3.53
CA TYR A 52 2.18 -0.09 -3.80
C TYR A 52 1.72 -0.82 -2.54
N VAL A 53 2.66 -1.26 -1.69
CA VAL A 53 2.35 -1.86 -0.39
C VAL A 53 1.59 -0.87 0.51
N ARG A 54 2.01 0.40 0.53
CA ARG A 54 1.34 1.47 1.27
C ARG A 54 -0.06 1.75 0.71
N SER A 55 -0.18 1.89 -0.61
CA SER A 55 -1.48 2.11 -1.26
C SER A 55 -2.46 0.97 -0.99
N ALA A 56 -2.01 -0.28 -1.05
CA ALA A 56 -2.83 -1.45 -0.72
C ALA A 56 -3.35 -1.39 0.73
N ALA A 57 -2.48 -1.06 1.68
CA ALA A 57 -2.85 -0.93 3.09
C ALA A 57 -3.86 0.22 3.34
N VAL A 58 -3.67 1.37 2.68
CA VAL A 58 -4.59 2.52 2.78
C VAL A 58 -5.96 2.17 2.23
N LEU A 59 -6.03 1.56 1.04
CA LEU A 59 -7.30 1.12 0.44
C LEU A 59 -8.04 0.12 1.32
N ARG A 60 -7.31 -0.84 1.91
CA ARG A 60 -7.90 -1.79 2.86
C ARG A 60 -8.45 -1.06 4.09
N ARG A 61 -7.69 -0.13 4.67
CA ARG A 61 -8.15 0.66 5.84
C ARG A 61 -9.41 1.45 5.52
N PHE A 62 -9.43 2.13 4.37
CA PHE A 62 -10.58 2.86 3.89
C PHE A 62 -11.81 1.97 3.75
N TYR A 63 -11.68 0.78 3.15
CA TYR A 63 -12.77 -0.18 3.04
C TYR A 63 -13.30 -0.66 4.40
N LEU A 64 -12.42 -0.81 5.39
CA LEU A 64 -12.80 -1.33 6.70
C LEU A 64 -13.53 -0.31 7.55
N ASP A 65 -12.98 0.90 7.62
CA ASP A 65 -13.34 1.92 8.61
C ASP A 65 -14.04 3.13 8.00
N ASN A 66 -14.18 3.20 6.65
CA ASN A 66 -14.70 4.36 5.91
C ASN A 66 -14.02 5.68 6.29
N SER A 67 -12.80 5.62 6.84
CA SER A 67 -12.04 6.76 7.32
C SER A 67 -10.60 6.65 6.82
N VAL A 68 -10.05 7.78 6.37
CA VAL A 68 -8.63 7.93 6.01
C VAL A 68 -7.85 8.44 7.21
#